data_AF-A0A0D3JEY8-F1
#
_entry.id   AF-A0A0D3JEY8-F1
#
_cell.length_a   1.000
_cell.length_b   1.000
_cell.length_c   1.000
_cell.angle_alpha   90.00
_cell.angle_beta   90.00
_cell.angle_gamma   90.00
#
_symmetry.space_group_name_H-M   'P 1'
#
loop_
_entity.id
_entity.type
_entity.pdbx_description
1 polymer ?
#
loop_
_entity_poly.entity_id
_entity_poly.type
_entity_poly.pdbx_seq_one_letter_code
_entity_poly.pdbx_strand_id
1 'polypeptide(L)'
;MAPPLSAAADNPWALRSRQLSAISRMINLDREEADASGVGWHDPWKVLVYDSFCRDVISPLLKVGDLRKRGVTLHLLLDAEREQIAD
;
A
#
# COMPACT_ATOMS: atom_id res chain seq x y z
N MET A 1 9.44 -32.30 13.25
CA MET A 1 10.67 -31.46 13.26
C MET A 1 10.32 -30.14 12.59
N ALA A 2 9.80 -29.18 13.36
CA ALA A 2 9.39 -27.87 12.87
C ALA A 2 10.60 -26.92 12.92
N PRO A 3 10.85 -26.09 11.88
CA PRO A 3 11.92 -25.11 11.90
C PRO A 3 11.61 -23.99 12.93
N PRO A 4 12.63 -23.38 13.56
CA PRO A 4 12.44 -22.46 14.67
C PRO A 4 11.90 -21.10 14.20
N LEU A 5 10.71 -20.73 14.70
CA LEU A 5 10.09 -19.41 14.57
C LEU A 5 10.74 -18.38 15.51
N SER A 6 12.05 -18.14 15.46
CA SER A 6 12.64 -17.05 16.27
C SER A 6 14.09 -16.72 15.89
N ALA A 7 14.33 -16.19 14.68
CA ALA A 7 15.66 -15.65 14.32
C ALA A 7 15.61 -14.39 13.43
N ALA A 8 14.44 -13.84 13.12
CA ALA A 8 14.30 -12.73 12.17
C ALA A 8 14.10 -11.35 12.83
N ALA A 9 14.16 -11.24 14.16
CA ALA A 9 13.79 -10.01 14.87
C ALA A 9 14.86 -8.89 14.82
N ASP A 10 16.16 -9.23 14.72
CA ASP A 10 17.26 -8.25 14.86
C ASP A 10 18.07 -8.10 13.58
N ASN A 11 17.39 -7.87 12.47
CA ASN A 11 18.03 -7.50 11.22
C ASN A 11 17.45 -6.15 10.76
N PRO A 12 18.25 -5.11 10.52
CA PRO A 12 17.73 -3.80 10.09
C PRO A 12 16.96 -3.91 8.76
N TRP A 13 17.30 -4.89 7.93
CA TRP A 13 16.56 -5.23 6.71
C TRP A 13 15.22 -5.94 6.98
N ALA A 14 15.05 -6.63 8.12
CA ALA A 14 13.80 -7.28 8.49
C ALA A 14 12.70 -6.26 8.85
N LEU A 15 13.05 -5.13 9.49
CA LEU A 15 12.09 -4.06 9.77
C LEU A 15 11.57 -3.45 8.46
N ARG A 16 12.47 -3.10 7.53
CA ARG A 16 12.08 -2.57 6.21
C ARG A 16 11.20 -3.56 5.44
N SER A 17 11.57 -4.84 5.42
CA SER A 17 10.75 -5.88 4.78
C SER A 17 9.38 -6.01 5.42
N ARG A 18 9.27 -5.94 6.75
CA ARG A 18 7.98 -5.99 7.47
C ARG A 18 7.11 -4.78 7.17
N GLN A 19 7.69 -3.57 7.17
CA GLN A 19 6.98 -2.35 6.80
C GLN A 19 6.48 -2.42 5.36
N LEU A 20 7.33 -2.83 4.42
CA LEU A 20 6.97 -2.97 3.01
C LEU A 20 5.87 -4.01 2.82
N SER A 21 5.93 -5.14 3.53
CA SER A 21 4.90 -6.18 3.50
C SER A 21 3.57 -5.69 4.08
N ALA A 22 3.60 -4.95 5.19
CA ALA A 22 2.41 -4.36 5.79
C ALA A 22 1.73 -3.33 4.87
N ILE A 23 2.51 -2.41 4.29
CA ILE A 23 1.99 -1.41 3.34
C ILE A 23 1.50 -2.10 2.06
N SER A 24 2.22 -3.11 1.58
CA SER A 24 1.84 -3.93 0.43
C SER A 24 0.46 -4.57 0.65
N ARG A 25 0.23 -5.15 1.83
CA ARG A 25 -1.05 -5.74 2.22
C ARG A 25 -2.14 -4.67 2.35
N MET A 26 -1.83 -3.51 2.91
CA MET A 26 -2.76 -2.39 3.03
C MET A 26 -3.20 -1.82 1.67
N ILE A 27 -2.30 -1.73 0.69
CA ILE A 27 -2.66 -1.23 -0.65
C ILE A 27 -3.43 -2.29 -1.44
N ASN A 28 -3.12 -3.57 -1.22
CA ASN A 28 -3.80 -4.68 -1.86
C ASN A 28 -5.02 -5.15 -1.04
N LEU A 29 -5.92 -4.20 -0.74
CA LEU A 29 -7.11 -4.39 0.11
C LEU A 29 -8.04 -5.50 -0.36
N ASP A 30 -7.98 -5.94 -1.61
CA ASP A 30 -8.88 -6.96 -2.14
C ASP A 30 -8.14 -7.95 -3.02
N ARG A 31 -8.08 -9.21 -2.57
CA ARG A 31 -8.03 -10.36 -3.48
C ARG A 31 -9.18 -11.35 -3.23
N GLU A 32 -9.84 -11.29 -2.08
CA GLU A 32 -10.93 -12.24 -1.78
C GLU A 32 -12.34 -11.69 -2.11
N GLU A 33 -12.61 -10.37 -2.03
CA GLU A 33 -13.97 -9.86 -2.33
C GLU A 33 -14.24 -9.58 -3.82
N ALA A 34 -13.21 -9.26 -4.63
CA ALA A 34 -13.39 -8.92 -6.05
C ALA A 34 -13.77 -10.13 -6.95
N ASP A 35 -13.36 -11.33 -6.55
CA ASP A 35 -13.59 -12.57 -7.33
C ASP A 35 -15.02 -13.12 -7.16
N ALA A 36 -15.74 -12.69 -6.11
CA ALA A 36 -17.12 -13.10 -5.86
C ALA A 36 -18.12 -12.44 -6.82
N SER A 37 -17.77 -11.29 -7.42
CA SER A 37 -18.66 -10.51 -8.29
C SER A 37 -18.59 -10.85 -9.77
N GLY A 38 -17.66 -11.70 -10.24
CA GLY A 38 -17.57 -12.15 -11.65
C GLY A 38 -17.34 -11.05 -12.70
N VAL A 39 -17.29 -9.77 -12.29
CA VAL A 39 -16.94 -8.63 -13.12
C VAL A 39 -15.45 -8.40 -12.94
N GLY A 40 -14.66 -8.95 -13.85
CA GLY A 40 -13.21 -8.82 -13.88
C GLY A 40 -12.75 -7.39 -14.09
N TRP A 41 -12.82 -6.56 -13.04
CA TRP A 41 -12.03 -5.34 -12.95
C TRP A 41 -10.59 -5.76 -12.68
N HIS A 42 -9.89 -6.12 -13.76
CA HIS A 42 -8.56 -6.74 -13.73
C HIS A 42 -7.47 -5.83 -13.13
N ASP A 43 -7.77 -4.57 -12.82
CA ASP A 43 -6.93 -3.68 -12.01
C ASP A 43 -7.78 -2.49 -11.50
N PRO A 44 -8.26 -2.50 -10.24
CA PRO A 44 -8.96 -1.35 -9.70
C PRO A 44 -8.01 -0.16 -9.58
N TRP A 45 -8.38 0.97 -10.19
CA TRP A 45 -7.68 2.25 -10.04
C TRP A 45 -7.89 2.76 -8.61
N LYS A 46 -6.83 2.73 -7.80
CA LYS A 46 -6.85 3.13 -6.39
C LYS A 46 -6.33 4.55 -6.24
N VAL A 47 -7.03 5.33 -5.42
CA VAL A 47 -6.56 6.63 -4.93
C VAL A 47 -5.99 6.43 -3.54
N LEU A 48 -4.74 6.84 -3.33
CA LEU A 48 -4.09 6.79 -2.03
C LEU A 48 -4.06 8.18 -1.42
N VAL A 49 -4.84 8.39 -0.35
CA VAL A 49 -4.84 9.64 0.42
C VAL A 49 -4.03 9.42 1.70
N TYR A 50 -3.01 10.24 1.94
CA TYR A 50 -2.16 10.12 3.14
C TYR A 50 -1.73 11.49 3.68
N ASP A 51 -1.36 11.55 4.94
CA ASP A 51 -0.86 12.77 5.59
C ASP A 51 0.64 13.01 5.29
N SER A 52 1.15 14.22 5.55
CA SER A 52 2.57 14.59 5.42
C SER A 52 3.50 13.61 6.14
N PHE A 53 3.14 13.17 7.34
CA PHE A 53 3.88 12.16 8.08
C PHE A 53 3.94 10.82 7.32
N CYS A 54 2.82 10.36 6.79
CA CYS A 54 2.76 9.13 6.01
C CYS A 54 3.54 9.24 4.70
N ARG A 55 3.61 10.43 4.08
CA ARG A 55 4.46 10.68 2.92
C ARG A 55 5.92 10.39 3.24
N ASP A 56 6.40 10.89 4.36
CA ASP A 56 7.80 10.77 4.76
C ASP A 56 8.17 9.33 5.15
N VAL A 57 7.18 8.52 5.56
CA VAL A 57 7.34 7.08 5.80
C VAL A 57 7.25 6.27 4.50
N ILE A 58 6.29 6.56 3.62
CA ILE A 58 6.03 5.76 2.40
C ILE A 58 7.04 6.07 1.29
N SER A 59 7.42 7.34 1.11
CA SER A 59 8.36 7.80 0.06
C SER A 59 9.71 7.05 0.04
N PRO A 60 10.41 6.81 1.16
CA PRO A 60 11.65 6.04 1.16
C PRO A 60 11.43 4.51 1.02
N LEU A 61 10.20 4.03 1.29
CA LEU A 61 9.85 2.61 1.25
C LEU A 61 9.33 2.17 -0.12
N LEU A 62 8.57 3.02 -0.81
CA LEU A 62 7.89 2.74 -2.08
C LEU A 62 8.08 3.90 -3.06
N LYS A 63 8.56 3.58 -4.26
CA LYS A 63 8.62 4.57 -5.35
C LYS A 63 7.26 4.68 -6.02
N VAL A 64 7.04 5.78 -6.75
CA VAL A 64 5.84 5.99 -7.59
C VAL A 64 5.61 4.83 -8.57
N GLY A 65 6.69 4.23 -9.09
CA GLY A 65 6.59 3.04 -9.95
C GLY A 65 6.02 1.81 -9.24
N ASP A 66 6.33 1.60 -7.97
CA ASP A 66 5.80 0.48 -7.19
C ASP A 66 4.35 0.70 -6.78
N LEU A 67 3.95 1.95 -6.52
CA LEU A 67 2.54 2.32 -6.31
C LEU A 67 1.69 2.05 -7.57
N ARG A 68 2.19 2.46 -8.74
CA ARG A 68 1.51 2.21 -10.04
C ARG A 68 1.34 0.73 -10.35
N LYS A 69 2.36 -0.09 -10.07
CA LYS A 69 2.27 -1.57 -10.21
C LYS A 69 1.22 -2.21 -9.31
N ARG A 70 0.75 -1.51 -8.27
CA ARG A 70 -0.24 -1.97 -7.29
C ARG A 70 -1.62 -1.36 -7.51
N GLY A 71 -1.82 -0.69 -8.65
CA GLY A 71 -3.08 -0.03 -9.02
C GLY A 71 -3.26 1.36 -8.41
N VAL A 72 -2.28 1.91 -7.68
CA VAL A 72 -2.38 3.28 -7.14
C VAL A 72 -2.00 4.28 -8.21
N THR A 73 -2.98 5.07 -8.65
CA THR A 73 -2.86 5.96 -9.81
C THR A 73 -2.85 7.42 -9.44
N LEU A 74 -3.42 7.75 -8.28
CA LEU A 74 -3.40 9.07 -7.68
C LEU A 74 -2.90 8.98 -6.22
N HIS A 75 -2.03 9.90 -5.83
CA HIS A 75 -1.67 10.11 -4.43
C HIS A 75 -1.98 11.55 -4.03
N LEU A 76 -2.73 11.72 -2.94
CA LEU A 76 -3.16 13.02 -2.45
C LEU A 76 -2.66 13.20 -1.01
N LEU A 77 -2.22 14.41 -0.70
CA LEU A 77 -1.90 14.80 0.68
C LEU A 77 -3.18 15.19 1.40
N LEU A 78 -3.34 14.74 2.65
CA LEU A 78 -4.49 15.06 3.48
C LEU A 78 -4.63 16.57 3.72
N ASP A 79 -3.50 17.25 3.89
CA ASP A 79 -3.38 18.71 4.06
C ASP A 79 -3.50 19.51 2.76
N ALA A 80 -3.61 18.86 1.59
CA ALA A 80 -3.87 19.60 0.37
C ALA A 80 -5.27 20.21 0.44
N GLU A 81 -5.36 21.52 0.15
CA GLU A 81 -6.61 22.26 0.08
C GLU A 81 -7.59 21.51 -0.84
N ARG A 82 -8.64 20.93 -0.26
CA ARG A 82 -9.59 20.11 -1.00
C ARG A 82 -10.51 21.04 -1.78
N GLU A 83 -10.29 21.15 -3.09
CA GLU A 83 -11.33 21.71 -3.96
C GLU A 83 -12.56 20.78 -3.92
N GLN A 84 -13.74 21.39 -3.79
CA GLN A 84 -15.00 20.64 -3.84
C GLN A 84 -15.11 19.97 -5.21
N ILE A 85 -15.21 18.64 -5.23
CA ILE A 85 -15.60 17.91 -6.43
C ILE A 85 -17.09 18.19 -6.62
N ALA A 86 -17.44 18.89 -7.70
CA ALA A 86 -18.83 19.05 -8.11
C ALA A 86 -19.39 17.69 -8.54
N ASP A 87 -20.64 17.42 -8.11
CA ASP A 87 -21.40 16.17 -8.33
C ASP A 87 -21.46 15.75 -9.80
#